data_AF-A0A067ST39-F1
#
_entry.id   AF-A0A067ST39-F1
#
_cell.length_a   1.000
_cell.length_b   1.000
_cell.length_c   1.000
_cell.angle_alpha   90.00
_cell.angle_beta   90.00
_cell.angle_gamma   90.00
#
_symmetry.space_group_name_H-M   'P 1'
#
loop_
_entity.id
_entity.type
_entity.pdbx_description
1 polymer ?
#
loop_
_entity_poly.entity_id
_entity_poly.type
_entity_poly.pdbx_seq_one_letter_code
_entity_poly.pdbx_strand_id
1 'polypeptide(L)'
;NIRIIIAWTPGHIDIEGNEEADKEAKKAAQEGSSERMELPAPLRKTMPYSRSALRQDHMKRLKKDAKKIWTTSPRCARMEQFDKTLP
;
A
#
# COMPACT_ATOMS: atom_id res chain seq x y z
N ASN A 1 -28.89 1.09 -28.71
CA ASN A 1 -27.96 2.20 -28.38
C ASN A 1 -27.74 2.24 -26.88
N ILE A 2 -26.51 2.04 -26.41
CA ILE A 2 -26.14 2.21 -25.00
C ILE A 2 -25.66 3.65 -24.83
N ARG A 3 -26.16 4.34 -23.80
CA ARG A 3 -25.71 5.68 -23.42
C ARG A 3 -24.88 5.56 -22.14
N ILE A 4 -23.64 6.02 -22.20
CA ILE A 4 -22.70 6.00 -21.07
C ILE A 4 -22.52 7.44 -20.57
N ILE A 5 -22.54 7.62 -19.24
CA ILE A 5 -22.23 8.88 -18.57
C ILE A 5 -21.04 8.61 -17.66
N ILE A 6 -20.02 9.47 -17.73
CA ILE A 6 -18.79 9.38 -16.93
C ILE A 6 -18.73 10.60 -16.03
N ALA A 7 -18.49 10.40 -14.73
CA ALA A 7 -18.36 11.45 -13.74
C ALA A 7 -17.21 11.14 -12.78
N TRP A 8 -16.56 12.18 -12.27
CA TRP A 8 -15.57 12.07 -11.20
C TRP A 8 -16.29 12.12 -9.86
N THR A 9 -16.00 11.15 -8.99
CA THR A 9 -16.48 11.12 -7.61
C THR A 9 -15.31 11.37 -6.65
N PRO A 10 -15.55 12.06 -5.52
CA PRO A 10 -14.56 12.12 -4.45
C PRO A 10 -14.26 10.70 -3.94
N GLY A 11 -13.00 10.42 -3.63
CA GLY A 11 -12.62 9.17 -2.97
C GLY A 11 -12.84 9.25 -1.46
N HIS A 12 -13.08 8.11 -0.82
CA HIS A 12 -13.20 7.98 0.65
C HIS A 12 -14.32 8.83 1.28
N ILE A 13 -15.43 9.00 0.56
CA ILE A 13 -16.64 9.67 1.08
C ILE A 13 -17.82 8.70 1.19
N ASP A 14 -17.52 7.40 1.32
CA ASP A 14 -18.51 6.34 1.54
C ASP A 14 -19.58 6.23 0.43
N ILE A 15 -19.21 6.52 -0.83
CA ILE A 15 -20.07 6.18 -1.97
C ILE A 15 -20.03 4.66 -2.14
N GLU A 16 -21.11 3.98 -1.74
CA GLU A 16 -21.23 2.52 -1.69
C GLU A 16 -20.62 1.82 -2.92
N GLY A 17 -21.06 2.15 -4.14
CA GLY A 17 -20.54 1.50 -5.35
C GLY A 17 -19.05 1.78 -5.64
N ASN A 18 -18.53 2.93 -5.21
CA ASN A 18 -17.09 3.21 -5.32
C ASN A 18 -16.28 2.41 -4.29
N GLU A 19 -16.78 2.30 -3.06
CA GLU A 19 -16.13 1.54 -1.99
C GLU A 19 -16.17 0.02 -2.26
N GLU A 20 -17.26 -0.50 -2.82
CA GLU A 20 -17.35 -1.88 -3.28
C GLU A 20 -16.34 -2.19 -4.40
N ALA A 21 -16.25 -1.30 -5.39
CA ALA A 21 -15.27 -1.43 -6.46
C ALA A 21 -13.83 -1.38 -5.93
N ASP A 22 -13.53 -0.48 -5.00
CA ASP A 22 -12.22 -0.38 -4.36
C ASP A 22 -11.88 -1.63 -3.52
N LYS A 23 -12.86 -2.19 -2.81
CA LYS A 23 -12.71 -3.44 -2.04
C LYS A 23 -12.32 -4.61 -2.95
N GLU A 24 -13.03 -4.80 -4.06
CA GLU A 24 -12.70 -5.88 -5.01
C GLU A 24 -11.36 -5.63 -5.71
N ALA A 25 -11.03 -4.37 -6.03
CA ALA A 25 -9.72 -4.02 -6.57
C ALA A 25 -8.58 -4.34 -5.59
N LYS A 26 -8.75 -4.05 -4.30
CA LYS A 26 -7.80 -4.42 -3.23
C LYS A 26 -7.67 -5.92 -3.09
N LYS A 27 -8.79 -6.65 -3.13
CA LYS A 27 -8.81 -8.12 -3.07
C LYS A 27 -8.02 -8.73 -4.23
N ALA A 28 -8.28 -8.30 -5.47
CA ALA A 28 -7.54 -8.76 -6.64
C ALA A 28 -6.03 -8.45 -6.57
N ALA A 29 -5.65 -7.33 -5.95
CA ALA A 29 -4.25 -6.98 -5.74
C ALA A 29 -3.55 -7.83 -4.66
N GLN A 30 -4.28 -8.40 -3.71
CA GLN A 30 -3.72 -9.16 -2.58
C GLN A 30 -3.82 -10.68 -2.76
N GLU A 31 -4.98 -11.17 -3.18
CA GLU A 31 -5.31 -12.60 -3.28
C GLU A 31 -5.01 -13.17 -4.67
N GLY A 32 -4.82 -12.29 -5.66
CA GLY A 32 -4.51 -12.65 -7.03
C GLY A 32 -5.60 -12.23 -8.03
N SER A 33 -5.21 -12.20 -9.29
CA SER A 33 -6.07 -11.83 -10.42
C SER A 33 -6.46 -13.07 -11.21
N SER A 34 -7.49 -12.95 -12.06
CA SER A 34 -7.85 -13.97 -13.07
C SER A 34 -6.64 -14.40 -13.91
N GLU A 35 -6.76 -15.57 -14.53
CA GLU A 35 -5.72 -16.08 -15.42
C GLU A 35 -5.39 -15.09 -16.53
N ARG A 36 -4.12 -15.04 -16.95
CA ARG A 36 -3.61 -14.07 -17.92
C ARG A 36 -4.41 -14.02 -19.22
N MET A 37 -4.97 -15.14 -19.67
CA MET A 37 -5.76 -15.22 -20.90
C MET A 37 -7.13 -14.55 -20.76
N GLU A 38 -7.70 -14.57 -19.56
CA GLU A 38 -9.00 -13.96 -19.23
C GLU A 38 -8.89 -12.44 -19.03
N LEU A 39 -7.68 -11.93 -18.79
CA LEU A 39 -7.46 -10.49 -18.61
C LEU A 39 -7.63 -9.72 -19.93
N PRO A 40 -8.15 -8.48 -19.88
CA PRO A 40 -8.10 -7.54 -20.99
C PRO A 40 -6.66 -7.36 -21.49
N ALA A 41 -6.48 -7.20 -22.81
CA ALA A 41 -5.16 -7.11 -23.44
C ALA A 41 -4.17 -6.13 -22.76
N PRO A 42 -4.58 -4.94 -22.27
CA PRO A 42 -3.68 -4.03 -21.54
C PRO A 42 -3.12 -4.63 -20.23
N LEU A 43 -3.90 -5.45 -19.55
CA LEU A 43 -3.55 -6.06 -18.25
C LEU A 43 -2.78 -7.38 -18.39
N ARG A 44 -2.59 -7.89 -19.60
CA ARG A 44 -1.76 -9.09 -19.85
C ARG A 44 -0.26 -8.83 -19.78
N LYS A 45 0.16 -7.57 -19.72
CA LYS A 45 1.57 -7.18 -19.63
C LYS A 45 1.93 -6.97 -18.17
N THR A 46 3.17 -7.29 -17.81
CA THR A 46 3.69 -7.00 -16.49
C THR A 46 3.65 -5.49 -16.26
N MET A 47 2.95 -5.06 -15.21
CA MET A 47 2.90 -3.65 -14.85
C MET A 47 4.26 -3.20 -14.29
N PRO A 48 4.69 -1.96 -14.60
CA PRO A 48 5.89 -1.42 -13.98
C PRO A 48 5.68 -1.24 -12.47
N TYR A 49 6.77 -1.36 -11.71
CA TYR A 49 6.73 -1.12 -10.28
C TYR A 49 6.34 0.33 -9.97
N SER A 50 5.45 0.50 -9.00
CA SER A 50 5.12 1.83 -8.49
C SER A 50 6.31 2.44 -7.74
N ARG A 51 6.74 3.63 -8.17
CA ARG A 51 7.83 4.37 -7.51
C ARG A 51 7.53 4.66 -6.05
N SER A 52 6.27 4.96 -5.71
CA SER A 52 5.87 5.22 -4.32
C SER A 52 5.92 3.95 -3.49
N ALA A 53 5.45 2.83 -4.03
CA ALA A 53 5.50 1.52 -3.36
C ALA A 53 6.94 1.11 -3.05
N LEU A 54 7.86 1.24 -4.03
CA LEU A 54 9.28 0.95 -3.83
C LEU A 54 9.92 1.83 -2.72
N ARG A 55 9.57 3.13 -2.69
CA ARG A 55 10.04 4.04 -1.64
C ARG A 55 9.49 3.66 -0.26
N GLN A 56 8.21 3.30 -0.18
CA GLN A 56 7.57 2.88 1.07
C GLN A 56 8.22 1.61 1.61
N ASP A 57 8.48 0.62 0.76
CA ASP A 57 9.16 -0.62 1.14
C ASP A 57 10.59 -0.34 1.65
N HIS A 58 11.36 0.47 0.90
CA HIS A 58 12.70 0.86 1.32
C HIS A 58 12.70 1.59 2.67
N MET A 59 11.78 2.55 2.85
CA MET A 59 11.64 3.29 4.11
C MET A 59 11.22 2.38 5.27
N LYS A 60 10.34 1.40 5.01
CA LYS A 60 9.94 0.39 6.01
C LYS A 60 11.13 -0.43 6.49
N ARG A 61 12.01 -0.84 5.56
CA ARG A 61 13.26 -1.53 5.90
C ARG A 61 14.18 -0.65 6.73
N LEU A 62 14.42 0.59 6.31
CA LEU A 62 15.26 1.54 7.05
C LEU A 62 14.75 1.78 8.47
N LYS A 63 13.43 1.93 8.67
CA LYS A 63 12.83 2.08 10.01
C LYS A 63 13.08 0.86 10.89
N LYS A 64 12.98 -0.34 10.33
CA LYS A 64 13.27 -1.59 11.06
C LYS A 64 14.74 -1.65 11.49
N ASP A 65 15.66 -1.32 10.59
CA ASP A 65 17.09 -1.32 10.86
C ASP A 65 17.46 -0.25 11.90
N ALA A 66 16.92 0.96 11.75
CA ALA A 66 17.10 2.05 12.70
C ALA A 66 16.63 1.66 14.12
N LYS A 67 15.46 1.01 14.24
CA LYS A 67 14.97 0.49 15.52
C LYS A 67 15.90 -0.56 16.11
N LYS A 68 16.41 -1.49 15.29
CA LYS A 68 17.37 -2.51 15.74
C LYS A 68 18.67 -1.87 16.25
N ILE A 69 19.20 -0.91 15.51
CA ILE A 69 20.44 -0.20 15.89
C ILE A 69 20.22 0.57 17.18
N TRP A 70 19.09 1.28 17.30
CA TRP A 70 18.74 2.04 18.48
C TRP A 70 18.67 1.16 19.72
N THR A 71 17.82 0.12 19.69
CA THR A 71 17.62 -0.83 20.80
C THR A 71 18.90 -1.55 21.24
N THR A 72 19.84 -1.78 20.32
CA THR A 72 21.13 -2.42 20.64
C THR A 72 22.17 -1.43 21.20
N SER A 73 21.91 -0.12 21.11
CA SER A 73 22.88 0.89 21.53
C SER A 73 22.89 1.09 23.05
N PRO A 74 24.05 1.33 23.68
CA PRO A 74 24.14 1.66 25.11
C PRO A 74 23.34 2.93 25.48
N ARG A 75 23.10 3.80 24.49
CA ARG A 75 22.34 5.05 24.69
C ARG A 75 20.84 4.80 24.87
N CYS A 76 20.30 3.72 24.30
CA CYS A 76 18.90 3.35 24.47
C CYS A 76 18.58 3.12 25.96
N ALA A 77 19.41 2.35 26.66
CA ALA A 77 19.24 2.09 28.10
C ALA A 77 19.27 3.38 28.94
N ARG A 78 20.08 4.37 28.55
CA ARG A 78 20.10 5.68 29.21
C ARG A 78 18.86 6.51 28.91
N MET A 79 18.40 6.50 27.66
CA MET A 79 17.29 7.33 27.20
C MET A 79 15.92 6.80 27.66
N GLU A 80 15.77 5.49 27.84
CA GLU A 80 14.56 4.85 28.36
C GLU A 80 14.17 5.34 29.76
N GLN A 81 15.15 5.84 30.53
CA GLN A 81 14.90 6.47 31.84
C GLN A 81 14.16 7.82 31.73
N PHE A 82 14.32 8.52 30.61
CA PHE A 82 13.79 9.87 30.39
C PHE A 82 12.56 9.87 29.49
N ASP A 83 12.52 8.99 28.50
CA ASP A 83 11.41 8.91 27.55
C ASP A 83 11.16 7.45 27.11
N LYS A 84 10.03 6.92 27.58
CA LYS A 84 9.57 5.55 27.30
C LYS A 84 8.87 5.42 25.94
N THR A 85 8.62 6.53 25.26
CA THR A 85 7.97 6.54 23.93
C THR A 85 8.97 6.40 22.78
N LEU A 86 10.28 6.44 23.10
CA LEU A 86 11.34 6.19 22.13
C LEU A 86 11.27 4.74 21.61
N PRO A 87 11.57 4.54 20.31
CA PRO A 87 11.22 3.32 19.56
C PRO A 87 12.00 2.06 19.92
#